data_AF-A0A970YCZ8-F1
#
_entry.id   AF-A0A970YCZ8-F1
#
_cell.length_a   1.000
_cell.length_b   1.000
_cell.length_c   1.000
_cell.angle_alpha   90.00
_cell.angle_beta   90.00
_cell.angle_gamma   90.00
#
_symmetry.space_group_name_H-M   'P 1'
#
loop_
_entity.id
_entity.type
_entity.pdbx_description
1 polymer ?
#
loop_
_entity_poly.entity_id
_entity_poly.type
_entity_poly.pdbx_seq_one_letter_code
_entity_poly.pdbx_strand_id
1 'polypeptide(L)'
;FLSDERGNHYETGVTLGWEPSGRAEFDSRRLFFAPLLPLAERVTIHVPAVLVERSAPLTFTVAVPEGVSEGDEWAVDVPLDLGGCRLHFTQARLQNDLLVLSAGLAEPVGPGERRLAGVALSSVTGPDGVERPLAVGSPLVGQFSQTVTIPGAGQRLLVGLGSGDGGGPLGPGTYTVEVAGVQEAVPGPWELSWEMP
;
A
#
# COMPACT_ATOMS: atom_id res chain seq x y z
N PHE A 1 14.81 -0.21 -12.53
CA PHE A 1 16.08 0.48 -12.86
C PHE A 1 15.90 1.23 -14.18
N LEU A 2 16.83 2.10 -14.54
CA LEU A 2 16.85 2.78 -15.84
C LEU A 2 18.05 2.28 -16.65
N SER A 3 17.92 2.15 -17.96
CA SER A 3 19.01 1.80 -18.86
C SER A 3 19.09 2.75 -20.05
N ASP A 4 20.28 2.99 -20.60
CA ASP A 4 20.44 3.73 -21.86
C ASP A 4 20.57 2.80 -23.08
N GLU A 5 20.64 3.37 -24.29
CA GLU A 5 20.80 2.63 -25.55
C GLU A 5 22.12 1.87 -25.68
N ARG A 6 23.10 2.21 -24.83
CA ARG A 6 24.44 1.61 -24.79
C ARG A 6 24.54 0.48 -23.76
N GLY A 7 23.44 0.19 -23.05
CA GLY A 7 23.38 -0.86 -22.02
C GLY A 7 23.93 -0.43 -20.66
N ASN A 8 24.11 0.86 -20.41
CA ASN A 8 24.46 1.34 -19.06
C ASN A 8 23.22 1.27 -18.16
N HIS A 9 23.41 0.84 -16.91
CA HIS A 9 22.35 0.70 -15.92
C HIS A 9 22.46 1.79 -14.84
N TYR A 10 21.35 2.42 -14.54
CA TYR A 10 21.20 3.47 -13.53
C TYR A 10 20.22 2.99 -12.48
N GLU A 11 20.74 2.70 -11.29
CA GLU A 11 19.94 2.28 -10.15
C GLU A 11 19.16 3.46 -9.55
N THR A 12 18.05 3.15 -8.89
CA THR A 12 17.34 4.12 -8.06
C THR A 12 18.24 4.48 -6.89
N GLY A 13 18.65 5.75 -6.80
CA GLY A 13 19.46 6.23 -5.69
C GLY A 13 18.58 6.58 -4.49
N VAL A 14 19.07 6.29 -3.28
CA VAL A 14 18.60 6.98 -2.06
C VAL A 14 19.45 8.23 -1.92
N THR A 15 19.27 9.23 -2.78
CA THR A 15 20.17 10.39 -2.75
C THR A 15 19.38 11.68 -2.62
N LEU A 16 19.52 12.28 -1.44
CA LEU A 16 19.34 13.68 -1.10
C LEU A 16 19.08 14.56 -2.33
N GLY A 17 17.79 14.85 -2.57
CA GLY A 17 17.42 15.89 -3.51
C GLY A 17 18.09 17.19 -3.07
N TRP A 18 18.96 17.73 -3.92
CA TRP A 18 19.43 19.10 -3.74
C TRP A 18 18.31 20.01 -4.25
N GLU A 19 17.38 20.35 -3.36
CA GLU A 19 16.40 21.40 -3.63
C GLU A 19 16.97 22.76 -3.19
N PRO A 20 16.84 23.82 -4.02
CA PRO A 20 17.17 25.17 -3.59
C PRO A 20 16.44 25.49 -2.29
N SER A 21 17.17 25.99 -1.29
CA SER A 21 16.66 26.30 0.05
C SER A 21 15.28 26.98 0.01
N GLY A 22 14.24 26.31 0.51
CA GLY A 22 12.89 26.90 0.68
C GLY A 22 11.70 26.00 0.34
N ARG A 23 11.91 24.83 -0.27
CA ARG A 23 10.88 23.79 -0.42
C ARG A 23 11.52 22.47 0.03
N ALA A 24 10.93 21.82 1.01
CA ALA A 24 11.40 20.55 1.57
C ALA A 24 10.20 19.61 1.67
N GLU A 25 9.53 19.38 0.55
CA GLU A 25 8.46 18.39 0.48
C GLU A 25 8.94 17.25 -0.40
N PHE A 26 9.11 16.08 0.21
CA PHE A 26 9.36 14.85 -0.51
C PHE A 26 8.17 14.57 -1.45
N ASP A 27 8.36 14.76 -2.75
CA ASP A 27 7.36 14.43 -3.76
C ASP A 27 7.47 12.94 -4.10
N SER A 28 6.59 12.13 -3.50
CA SER A 28 6.51 10.69 -3.73
C SER A 28 6.16 10.31 -5.18
N ARG A 29 5.83 11.29 -6.04
CA ARG A 29 5.56 11.09 -7.47
C ARG A 29 6.81 11.19 -8.34
N ARG A 30 7.97 11.51 -7.76
CA ARG A 30 9.25 11.63 -8.49
C ARG A 30 10.14 10.41 -8.23
N LEU A 31 10.73 9.89 -9.29
CA LEU A 31 11.77 8.87 -9.22
C LEU A 31 13.12 9.52 -9.46
N PHE A 32 14.08 9.20 -8.59
CA PHE A 32 15.46 9.68 -8.69
C PHE A 32 16.38 8.53 -9.08
N PHE A 33 17.22 8.78 -10.08
CA PHE A 33 18.21 7.83 -10.59
C PHE A 33 19.61 8.42 -10.47
N ALA A 34 20.62 7.56 -10.52
CA ALA A 34 21.98 8.01 -10.72
C ALA A 34 22.10 8.91 -11.97
N PRO A 35 23.01 9.91 -11.97
CA PRO A 35 23.20 10.79 -13.13
C PRO A 35 23.45 10.00 -14.42
N LEU A 36 22.79 10.43 -15.50
CA LEU A 36 22.95 9.84 -16.83
C LEU A 36 24.32 10.18 -17.41
N LEU A 37 24.82 9.32 -18.30
CA LEU A 37 26.03 9.64 -19.05
C LEU A 37 25.72 10.71 -20.10
N PRO A 38 26.65 11.66 -20.38
CA PRO A 38 26.40 12.77 -21.30
C PRO A 38 26.06 12.37 -22.75
N LEU A 39 26.30 11.12 -23.12
CA LEU A 39 26.09 10.59 -24.47
C LEU A 39 24.89 9.65 -24.55
N ALA A 40 24.08 9.54 -23.49
CA ALA A 40 22.84 8.78 -23.52
C ALA A 40 21.83 9.54 -24.39
N GLU A 41 21.47 8.95 -25.53
CA GLU A 41 20.51 9.52 -26.48
C GLU A 41 19.08 9.06 -26.16
N ARG A 42 18.94 7.84 -25.61
CA ARG A 42 17.66 7.27 -25.26
C ARG A 42 17.76 6.50 -23.95
N VAL A 43 16.80 6.72 -23.08
CA VAL A 43 16.71 5.99 -21.80
C VAL A 43 15.42 5.19 -21.73
N THR A 44 15.47 4.08 -21.01
CA THR A 44 14.35 3.17 -20.77
C THR A 44 14.24 2.86 -19.29
N ILE A 45 13.10 3.16 -18.68
CA ILE A 45 12.78 2.69 -17.33
C ILE A 45 12.16 1.29 -17.41
N HIS A 46 12.73 0.38 -16.62
CA HIS A 46 12.27 -0.99 -16.44
C HIS A 46 11.46 -1.08 -15.16
N VAL A 47 10.17 -1.38 -15.32
CA VAL A 47 9.19 -1.44 -14.24
C VAL A 47 8.74 -2.90 -14.05
N PRO A 48 9.00 -3.52 -12.88
CA PRO A 48 8.71 -4.94 -12.66
C PRO A 48 7.21 -5.25 -12.58
N ALA A 49 6.40 -4.28 -12.15
CA ALA A 49 4.95 -4.37 -12.12
C ALA A 49 4.34 -2.97 -12.11
N VAL A 50 3.15 -2.82 -12.67
CA VAL A 50 2.32 -1.62 -12.52
C VAL A 50 1.17 -1.92 -11.58
N LEU A 51 0.84 -0.97 -10.71
CA LEU A 51 -0.33 -1.06 -9.85
C LEU A 51 -1.53 -0.52 -10.63
N VAL A 52 -2.59 -1.32 -10.77
CA VAL A 52 -3.85 -0.91 -11.38
C VAL A 52 -4.94 -0.95 -10.32
N GLU A 53 -5.67 0.14 -10.19
CA GLU A 53 -6.84 0.20 -9.33
C GLU A 53 -8.07 -0.23 -10.11
N ARG A 54 -8.83 -1.16 -9.55
CA ARG A 54 -10.10 -1.61 -10.09
C ARG A 54 -11.19 -1.29 -9.08
N SER A 55 -12.16 -0.48 -9.50
CA SER A 55 -13.30 -0.12 -8.67
C SER A 55 -14.10 -1.37 -8.30
N ALA A 56 -14.35 -1.51 -7.00
CA ALA A 56 -15.13 -2.58 -6.39
C ALA A 56 -15.59 -2.10 -5.01
N PRO A 57 -16.54 -1.15 -4.96
CA PRO A 57 -16.90 -0.51 -3.71
C PRO A 57 -17.61 -1.48 -2.75
N LEU A 58 -17.22 -1.43 -1.47
CA LEU A 58 -17.78 -2.26 -0.41
C LEU A 58 -17.67 -1.54 0.93
N THR A 59 -18.59 -1.84 1.84
CA THR A 59 -18.49 -1.42 3.24
C THR A 59 -18.47 -2.66 4.13
N PHE A 60 -17.61 -2.67 5.13
CA PHE A 60 -17.61 -3.68 6.19
C PHE A 60 -17.37 -3.05 7.56
N THR A 61 -17.59 -3.82 8.62
CA THR A 61 -17.32 -3.38 9.98
C THR A 61 -16.31 -4.26 10.67
N VAL A 62 -15.58 -3.69 11.63
CA VAL A 62 -14.67 -4.41 12.51
C VAL A 62 -14.77 -3.88 13.93
N ALA A 63 -14.77 -4.78 14.90
CA ALA A 63 -14.83 -4.42 16.32
C ALA A 63 -13.43 -4.44 16.95
N VAL A 64 -13.15 -3.40 17.74
CA VAL A 64 -12.05 -3.34 18.71
C VAL A 64 -12.64 -3.66 20.08
N PRO A 65 -12.28 -4.80 20.71
CA PRO A 65 -12.76 -5.15 22.04
C PRO A 65 -12.33 -4.16 23.13
N GLU A 66 -13.09 -4.12 24.22
CA GLU A 66 -12.67 -3.38 25.43
C GLU A 66 -11.40 -3.99 26.04
N GLY A 67 -10.53 -3.14 26.59
CA GLY A 67 -9.33 -3.58 27.32
C GLY A 67 -8.14 -4.01 26.46
N VAL A 68 -8.26 -3.98 25.13
CA VAL A 68 -7.16 -4.24 24.20
C VAL A 68 -6.11 -3.14 24.32
N SER A 69 -4.85 -3.55 24.43
CA SER A 69 -3.67 -2.70 24.50
C SER A 69 -2.78 -2.89 23.27
N GLU A 70 -1.77 -2.02 23.13
CA GLU A 70 -0.79 -2.16 22.05
C GLU A 70 -0.10 -3.53 22.09
N GLY A 71 -0.03 -4.18 20.94
CA GLY A 71 0.54 -5.51 20.77
C GLY A 71 -0.49 -6.65 20.87
N ASP A 72 -1.68 -6.39 21.40
CA ASP A 72 -2.72 -7.40 21.54
C ASP A 72 -3.30 -7.81 20.19
N GLU A 73 -3.59 -9.11 20.08
CA GLU A 73 -4.17 -9.74 18.89
C GLU A 73 -5.49 -10.40 19.27
N TRP A 74 -6.49 -10.29 18.39
CA TRP A 74 -7.78 -10.96 18.56
C TRP A 74 -8.30 -11.52 17.24
N ALA A 75 -9.12 -12.56 17.36
CA ALA A 75 -9.78 -13.15 16.21
C ALA A 75 -10.88 -12.22 15.69
N VAL A 76 -10.99 -12.13 14.37
CA VAL A 76 -12.11 -11.50 13.66
C VAL A 76 -12.62 -12.46 12.61
N ASP A 77 -13.85 -12.26 12.14
CA ASP A 77 -14.46 -13.07 11.08
C ASP A 77 -15.11 -12.13 10.07
N VAL A 78 -14.31 -11.62 9.13
CA VAL A 78 -14.77 -10.65 8.14
C VAL A 78 -14.51 -11.17 6.72
N PRO A 79 -15.49 -11.84 6.11
CA PRO A 79 -15.42 -12.26 4.71
C PRO A 79 -15.77 -11.10 3.78
N LEU A 80 -14.92 -10.83 2.78
CA LEU A 80 -15.16 -9.84 1.73
C LEU A 80 -15.08 -10.49 0.34
N ASP A 81 -15.93 -10.04 -0.58
CA ASP A 81 -15.81 -10.30 -2.01
C ASP A 81 -15.64 -8.96 -2.73
N LEU A 82 -14.40 -8.67 -3.15
CA LEU A 82 -14.03 -7.42 -3.80
C LEU A 82 -13.74 -7.67 -5.27
N GLY A 83 -14.77 -7.52 -6.11
CA GLY A 83 -14.64 -7.69 -7.56
C GLY A 83 -14.19 -9.10 -7.96
N GLY A 84 -14.65 -10.13 -7.25
CA GLY A 84 -14.26 -11.53 -7.48
C GLY A 84 -12.99 -11.96 -6.71
N CYS A 85 -12.35 -11.05 -5.96
CA CYS A 85 -11.31 -11.40 -5.01
C CYS A 85 -11.93 -11.70 -3.65
N ARG A 86 -11.90 -12.98 -3.25
CA ARG A 86 -12.38 -13.39 -1.92
C ARG A 86 -11.28 -13.18 -0.89
N LEU A 87 -11.56 -12.35 0.11
CA LEU A 87 -10.71 -12.13 1.27
C LEU A 87 -11.43 -12.57 2.52
N HIS A 88 -10.65 -13.09 3.47
CA HIS A 88 -11.19 -13.44 4.78
C HIS A 88 -10.21 -12.94 5.83
N PHE A 89 -10.56 -11.83 6.47
CA PHE A 89 -9.80 -11.35 7.62
C PHE A 89 -10.17 -12.21 8.82
N THR A 90 -9.17 -12.87 9.38
CA THR A 90 -9.34 -13.81 10.50
C THR A 90 -8.71 -13.30 11.79
N GLN A 91 -7.88 -12.26 11.69
CA GLN A 91 -7.12 -11.74 12.82
C GLN A 91 -6.97 -10.22 12.71
N ALA A 92 -7.10 -9.57 13.86
CA ALA A 92 -6.83 -8.16 14.07
C ALA A 92 -5.76 -7.98 15.16
N ARG A 93 -5.03 -6.87 15.10
CA ARG A 93 -4.02 -6.48 16.08
C ARG A 93 -4.00 -4.97 16.26
N LEU A 94 -3.71 -4.50 17.47
CA LEU A 94 -3.36 -3.10 17.70
C LEU A 94 -1.83 -2.93 17.70
N GLN A 95 -1.29 -2.05 16.86
CA GLN A 95 0.16 -1.82 16.77
C GLN A 95 0.44 -0.35 16.42
N ASN A 96 1.22 0.36 17.24
CA ASN A 96 1.53 1.78 17.04
C ASN A 96 0.27 2.62 16.76
N ASP A 97 -0.80 2.43 17.55
CA ASP A 97 -2.12 3.06 17.34
C ASP A 97 -2.83 2.72 16.02
N LEU A 98 -2.37 1.69 15.29
CA LEU A 98 -3.02 1.17 14.09
C LEU A 98 -3.76 -0.14 14.41
N LEU A 99 -5.02 -0.20 14.01
CA LEU A 99 -5.77 -1.44 13.89
C LEU A 99 -5.33 -2.13 12.59
N VAL A 100 -4.61 -3.24 12.72
CA VAL A 100 -4.12 -4.03 11.59
C VAL A 100 -4.97 -5.28 11.43
N LEU A 101 -5.66 -5.39 10.30
CA LEU A 101 -6.39 -6.59 9.90
C LEU A 101 -5.51 -7.44 9.00
N SER A 102 -5.55 -8.76 9.19
CA SER A 102 -4.81 -9.69 8.34
C SER A 102 -5.71 -10.76 7.71
N ALA A 103 -5.56 -10.93 6.40
CA ALA A 103 -6.20 -11.98 5.61
C ALA A 103 -5.13 -12.85 4.97
N GLY A 104 -5.32 -14.17 5.00
CA GLY A 104 -4.51 -15.09 4.22
C GLY A 104 -4.84 -14.95 2.73
N LEU A 105 -3.81 -14.95 1.88
CA LEU A 105 -3.99 -14.98 0.43
C LEU A 105 -3.58 -16.35 -0.10
N ALA A 106 -4.37 -16.88 -1.04
CA ALA A 106 -3.94 -18.02 -1.83
C ALA A 106 -2.73 -17.62 -2.67
N GLU A 107 -1.75 -18.51 -2.79
CA GLU A 107 -0.61 -18.26 -3.68
C GLU A 107 -1.11 -18.13 -5.13
N PRO A 108 -0.58 -17.15 -5.90
CA PRO A 108 -0.94 -17.01 -7.30
C PRO A 108 -0.56 -18.26 -8.10
N VAL A 109 -1.39 -18.60 -9.09
CA VAL A 109 -1.35 -19.90 -9.78
C VAL A 109 -0.39 -19.87 -10.98
N GLY A 110 0.10 -18.70 -11.41
CA GLY A 110 1.07 -18.64 -12.50
C GLY A 110 1.92 -17.37 -12.62
N PRO A 111 3.01 -17.44 -13.39
CA PRO A 111 3.78 -16.27 -13.81
C PRO A 111 2.93 -15.37 -14.72
N GLY A 112 2.98 -14.05 -14.49
CA GLY A 112 2.23 -13.06 -15.28
C GLY A 112 0.79 -12.81 -14.83
N GLU A 113 0.27 -13.58 -13.86
CA GLU A 113 -1.06 -13.32 -13.31
C GLU A 113 -1.08 -12.03 -12.49
N ARG A 114 -2.21 -11.31 -12.54
CA ARG A 114 -2.48 -10.16 -11.68
C ARG A 114 -2.47 -10.63 -10.24
N ARG A 115 -1.77 -9.89 -9.38
CA ARG A 115 -1.66 -10.20 -7.96
C ARG A 115 -2.37 -9.13 -7.18
N LEU A 116 -3.15 -9.54 -6.17
CA LEU A 116 -3.64 -8.58 -5.21
C LEU A 116 -2.43 -7.94 -4.52
N ALA A 117 -2.34 -6.62 -4.59
CA ALA A 117 -1.31 -5.85 -3.93
C ALA A 117 -1.86 -5.15 -2.69
N GLY A 118 -3.13 -4.73 -2.73
CA GLY A 118 -3.82 -4.05 -1.64
C GLY A 118 -5.30 -3.86 -1.91
N VAL A 119 -5.98 -3.22 -0.96
CA VAL A 119 -7.33 -2.66 -1.13
C VAL A 119 -7.24 -1.14 -1.07
N ALA A 120 -8.00 -0.47 -1.94
CA ALA A 120 -8.11 0.98 -1.93
C ALA A 120 -9.19 1.37 -0.92
N LEU A 121 -8.77 1.83 0.27
CA LEU A 121 -9.70 2.36 1.26
C LEU A 121 -10.21 3.74 0.80
N SER A 122 -11.46 4.06 1.06
CA SER A 122 -12.03 5.40 0.84
C SER A 122 -12.24 6.17 2.12
N SER A 123 -12.73 5.52 3.17
CA SER A 123 -12.99 6.16 4.47
C SER A 123 -13.01 5.14 5.61
N VAL A 124 -12.82 5.64 6.83
CA VAL A 124 -13.01 4.87 8.06
C VAL A 124 -13.81 5.71 9.04
N THR A 125 -14.98 5.24 9.46
CA THR A 125 -15.79 5.88 10.49
C THR A 125 -15.64 5.10 11.79
N GLY A 126 -15.28 5.75 12.88
CA GLY A 126 -15.15 5.08 14.17
C GLY A 126 -16.47 4.98 14.94
N PRO A 127 -16.43 4.43 16.16
CA PRO A 127 -17.61 4.22 17.00
C PRO A 127 -18.27 5.53 17.45
N ASP A 128 -17.54 6.63 17.39
CA ASP A 128 -18.00 8.00 17.63
C ASP A 128 -18.79 8.60 16.45
N GLY A 129 -18.88 7.89 15.31
CA GLY A 129 -19.48 8.39 14.08
C GLY A 129 -18.60 9.39 13.34
N VAL A 130 -17.35 9.60 13.79
CA VAL A 130 -16.42 10.53 13.18
C VAL A 130 -15.62 9.81 12.09
N GLU A 131 -15.63 10.38 10.90
CA GLU A 131 -14.80 9.94 9.79
C GLU A 131 -13.33 10.31 10.06
N ARG A 132 -12.45 9.32 9.95
CA ARG A 132 -11.01 9.44 10.12
C ARG A 132 -10.39 9.47 8.72
N PRO A 133 -9.69 10.57 8.35
CA PRO A 133 -9.12 10.69 7.03
C PRO A 133 -8.08 9.59 6.79
N LEU A 134 -8.02 9.12 5.54
CA LEU A 134 -6.92 8.28 5.09
C LEU A 134 -5.63 9.08 5.25
N ALA A 135 -4.63 8.55 5.93
CA ALA A 135 -3.35 9.22 6.02
C ALA A 135 -2.71 9.26 4.63
N VAL A 136 -2.47 10.47 4.11
CA VAL A 136 -1.95 10.68 2.74
C VAL A 136 -0.40 10.76 2.71
N GLY A 137 0.26 10.62 3.87
CA GLY A 137 1.71 10.81 4.01
C GLY A 137 2.39 9.64 4.73
N SER A 138 3.43 9.09 4.10
CA SER A 138 4.26 7.97 4.56
C SER A 138 3.51 6.63 4.78
N PRO A 139 3.83 5.56 4.04
CA PRO A 139 3.17 4.24 4.18
C PRO A 139 3.37 3.58 5.57
N LEU A 140 4.18 4.18 6.44
CA LEU A 140 4.50 3.69 7.77
C LEU A 140 3.80 4.44 8.91
N VAL A 141 3.06 5.51 8.64
CA VAL A 141 2.49 6.39 9.71
C VAL A 141 0.98 6.63 9.48
N GLY A 142 0.29 5.65 8.87
CA GLY A 142 -1.03 5.91 8.32
C GLY A 142 -1.92 4.69 8.09
N GLN A 143 -3.09 4.95 7.48
CA GLN A 143 -3.89 3.89 6.89
C GLN A 143 -3.14 3.29 5.70
N PHE A 144 -3.05 1.97 5.64
CA PHE A 144 -2.32 1.30 4.57
C PHE A 144 -3.04 0.01 4.17
N SER A 145 -2.80 -0.43 2.93
CA SER A 145 -3.09 -1.78 2.53
C SER A 145 -1.93 -2.33 1.72
N GLN A 146 -1.41 -3.48 2.13
CA GLN A 146 -0.30 -4.11 1.43
C GLN A 146 -0.29 -5.62 1.58
N THR A 147 0.17 -6.29 0.54
CA THR A 147 0.47 -7.71 0.58
C THR A 147 1.91 -7.93 1.02
N VAL A 148 2.10 -8.73 2.06
CA VAL A 148 3.41 -9.10 2.61
C VAL A 148 3.58 -10.61 2.55
N THR A 149 4.82 -11.06 2.35
CA THR A 149 5.17 -12.48 2.51
C THR A 149 5.77 -12.68 3.89
N ILE A 150 5.10 -13.47 4.73
CA ILE A 150 5.58 -13.78 6.08
C ILE A 150 6.18 -15.19 6.05
N PRO A 151 7.48 -15.35 6.41
CA PRO A 151 8.10 -16.67 6.50
C PRO A 151 7.28 -17.63 7.36
N GLY A 152 6.92 -18.79 6.81
CA GLY A 152 6.12 -19.81 7.50
C GLY A 152 4.60 -19.57 7.55
N ALA A 153 4.11 -18.36 7.25
CA ALA A 153 2.68 -18.02 7.24
C ALA A 153 2.13 -17.66 5.84
N GLY A 154 2.99 -17.67 4.81
CA GLY A 154 2.61 -17.42 3.42
C GLY A 154 2.35 -15.94 3.12
N GLN A 155 1.65 -15.67 2.02
CA GLN A 155 1.23 -14.32 1.67
C GLN A 155 0.04 -13.87 2.50
N ARG A 156 0.11 -12.64 3.02
CA ARG A 156 -0.98 -12.01 3.77
C ARG A 156 -1.25 -10.61 3.25
N LEU A 157 -2.53 -10.28 3.16
CA LEU A 157 -2.96 -8.89 3.03
C LEU A 157 -3.04 -8.28 4.43
N LEU A 158 -2.37 -7.16 4.63
CA LEU A 158 -2.49 -6.33 5.81
C LEU A 158 -3.26 -5.07 5.47
N VAL A 159 -4.22 -4.70 6.31
CA VAL A 159 -4.95 -3.43 6.24
C VAL A 159 -4.78 -2.72 7.58
N GLY A 160 -4.01 -1.63 7.60
CA GLY A 160 -3.84 -0.77 8.76
C GLY A 160 -4.86 0.37 8.73
N LEU A 161 -5.54 0.58 9.85
CA LEU A 161 -6.49 1.67 10.06
C LEU A 161 -5.95 2.50 11.23
N GLY A 162 -5.75 3.81 11.03
CA GLY A 162 -5.26 4.72 12.06
C GLY A 162 -6.31 5.74 12.48
N SER A 163 -6.02 6.46 13.54
CA SER A 163 -6.88 7.55 14.03
C SER A 163 -6.89 8.79 13.12
N GLY A 164 -5.94 8.88 12.18
CA GLY A 164 -5.76 10.04 11.29
C GLY A 164 -4.98 11.19 11.95
N ASP A 165 -4.66 12.22 11.17
CA ASP A 165 -3.95 13.40 11.67
C ASP A 165 -4.81 14.14 12.72
N GLY A 166 -4.48 13.95 14.00
CA GLY A 166 -5.16 14.61 15.14
C GLY A 166 -6.26 13.78 15.80
N GLY A 167 -6.53 12.56 15.35
CA GLY A 167 -7.35 11.61 16.10
C GLY A 167 -6.52 11.00 17.23
N GLY A 168 -7.02 11.06 18.47
CA GLY A 168 -6.42 10.33 19.59
C GLY A 168 -6.37 8.81 19.35
N PRO A 169 -5.82 8.02 20.29
CA PRO A 169 -5.66 6.57 20.12
C PRO A 169 -6.99 5.89 19.75
N LEU A 170 -6.92 4.80 18.98
CA LEU A 170 -8.09 4.02 18.61
C LEU A 170 -8.78 3.48 19.88
N GLY A 171 -10.03 3.89 20.08
CA GLY A 171 -10.85 3.42 21.18
C GLY A 171 -11.55 2.10 20.87
N PRO A 172 -12.06 1.41 21.90
CA PRO A 172 -12.92 0.25 21.70
C PRO A 172 -14.22 0.64 20.99
N GLY A 173 -14.80 -0.31 20.25
CA GLY A 173 -16.05 -0.13 19.54
C GLY A 173 -16.02 -0.63 18.10
N THR A 174 -17.07 -0.33 17.35
CA THR A 174 -17.21 -0.75 15.95
C THR A 174 -16.75 0.35 15.02
N TYR A 175 -15.86 -0.01 14.10
CA TYR A 175 -15.40 0.83 13.01
C TYR A 175 -16.07 0.38 11.72
N THR A 176 -16.58 1.33 10.95
CA THR A 176 -17.08 1.13 9.59
C THR A 176 -15.99 1.50 8.61
N VAL A 177 -15.66 0.59 7.70
CA VAL A 177 -14.61 0.77 6.70
C VAL A 177 -15.24 0.75 5.32
N GLU A 178 -14.99 1.80 4.55
CA GLU A 178 -15.37 1.86 3.15
C GLU A 178 -14.15 1.59 2.27
N VAL A 179 -14.37 0.74 1.28
CA VAL A 179 -13.38 0.33 0.28
C VAL A 179 -13.88 0.84 -1.07
N ALA A 180 -13.03 1.54 -1.81
CA ALA A 180 -13.30 1.99 -3.18
C ALA A 180 -13.04 0.88 -4.22
N GLY A 181 -12.10 -0.01 -3.92
CA GLY A 181 -11.76 -1.11 -4.82
C GLY A 181 -10.54 -1.91 -4.41
N VAL A 182 -9.96 -2.61 -5.38
CA VAL A 182 -8.74 -3.41 -5.21
C VAL A 182 -7.59 -2.79 -5.98
N GLN A 183 -6.39 -2.97 -5.43
CA GLN A 183 -5.14 -2.63 -6.09
C GLN A 183 -4.48 -3.92 -6.57
N GLU A 184 -4.32 -4.05 -7.88
CA GLU A 184 -3.75 -5.23 -8.53
C GLU A 184 -2.36 -4.88 -9.07
N ALA A 185 -1.33 -5.62 -8.64
CA ALA A 185 -0.04 -5.59 -9.30
C ALA A 185 -0.12 -6.42 -10.59
N VAL A 186 0.09 -5.77 -11.73
CA VAL A 186 0.20 -6.41 -13.03
C VAL A 186 1.68 -6.60 -13.35
N PRO A 187 2.21 -7.83 -13.32
CA PRO A 187 3.62 -8.08 -13.60
C PRO A 187 4.01 -7.63 -15.00
N GLY A 188 5.27 -7.20 -15.14
CA GLY A 188 5.87 -6.81 -16.41
C GLY A 188 6.28 -7.99 -17.31
N PRO A 189 7.20 -7.74 -18.26
CA PRO A 189 8.09 -6.59 -18.33
C PRO A 189 7.41 -5.32 -18.85
N TRP A 190 7.37 -4.26 -18.03
CA TRP A 190 6.91 -2.95 -18.47
C TRP A 190 8.12 -2.06 -18.74
N GLU A 191 8.11 -1.43 -19.90
CA GLU A 191 9.16 -0.52 -20.34
C GLU A 191 8.55 0.80 -20.79
N LEU A 192 9.17 1.90 -20.40
CA LEU A 192 8.89 3.21 -20.93
C LEU A 192 10.20 3.83 -21.41
N SER A 193 10.29 4.16 -22.69
CA SER A 193 11.47 4.81 -23.27
C SER A 193 11.18 6.23 -23.72
N TRP A 194 12.17 7.10 -23.61
CA TRP A 194 12.13 8.45 -24.18
C TRP A 194 13.52 8.89 -24.64
N GLU A 195 13.54 9.83 -25.58
CA GLU A 195 14.76 10.45 -26.10
C GLU A 195 15.24 11.56 -25.16
N MET A 196 16.56 11.71 -25.04
CA MET A 196 17.20 12.75 -24.26
C MET A 196 17.46 14.00 -25.12
N PRO A 197 17.36 15.22 -24.56
CA PRO A 197 17.60 16.47 -25.29
C PRO A 197 19.04 16.63 -25.78
#